data_AF-A0A077AT95-F1
#
_entry.id   AF-A0A077AT95-F1
#
_cell.length_a   1.000
_cell.length_b   1.000
_cell.length_c   1.000
_cell.angle_alpha   90.00
_cell.angle_beta   90.00
_cell.angle_gamma   90.00
#
_symmetry.space_group_name_H-M   'P 1'
#
loop_
_entity.id
_entity.type
_entity.pdbx_description
1 polymer ?
#
loop_
_entity_poly.entity_id
_entity_poly.type
_entity_poly.pdbx_seq_one_letter_code
_entity_poly.pdbx_strand_id
1 'polypeptide(L)'
;MRWPKFLFIIGWALVLEASATPEYAIGEPAAWIQPGKTSKEPKDISKYSPYGAYYYLVNRQIKKEADAVYSYIQVIKKVTNQKGVTQQASVEISFDPLSESITLHTIKVIRGKQVINQLSSDKIKVLQREQELESNIYNGYKSGLLHLKRV
;
A
#
# COMPACT_ATOMS: atom_id res chain seq x y z
N MET A 1 -49.15 -50.04 -14.56
CA MET A 1 -48.99 -49.92 -13.08
C MET A 1 -47.50 -49.69 -12.78
N ARG A 2 -47.17 -48.49 -12.30
CA ARG A 2 -45.99 -48.09 -11.48
C ARG A 2 -44.56 -48.26 -12.07
N TRP A 3 -44.02 -47.19 -12.64
CA TRP A 3 -42.58 -46.95 -12.77
C TRP A 3 -41.92 -46.74 -11.39
N PRO A 4 -40.72 -47.29 -11.11
CA PRO A 4 -39.93 -46.83 -9.98
C PRO A 4 -39.19 -45.54 -10.36
N LYS A 5 -39.48 -44.47 -9.62
CA LYS A 5 -38.83 -43.17 -9.69
C LYS A 5 -37.41 -43.30 -9.16
N PHE A 6 -36.39 -43.21 -10.01
CA PHE A 6 -35.03 -42.94 -9.53
C PHE A 6 -34.92 -41.45 -9.22
N LEU A 7 -34.89 -41.13 -7.92
CA LEU A 7 -34.67 -39.79 -7.40
C LEU A 7 -33.16 -39.51 -7.45
N PHE A 8 -32.73 -38.71 -8.43
CA PHE A 8 -31.38 -38.14 -8.46
C PHE A 8 -31.38 -36.93 -7.51
N ILE A 9 -30.86 -37.09 -6.30
CA ILE A 9 -30.58 -35.94 -5.43
C ILE A 9 -29.27 -35.32 -5.91
N ILE A 10 -29.37 -34.29 -6.74
CA ILE A 10 -28.25 -33.39 -7.02
C ILE A 10 -28.04 -32.60 -5.73
N GLY A 11 -27.08 -33.03 -4.92
CA GLY A 11 -26.64 -32.31 -3.74
C GLY A 11 -26.08 -30.96 -4.18
N TRP A 12 -26.81 -29.88 -3.89
CA TRP A 12 -26.33 -28.53 -4.06
C TRP A 12 -25.34 -28.25 -2.92
N ALA A 13 -24.05 -28.48 -3.17
CA ALA A 13 -23.02 -28.01 -2.26
C ALA A 13 -22.96 -26.48 -2.39
N LEU A 14 -23.46 -25.77 -1.38
CA LEU A 14 -23.24 -24.34 -1.24
C LEU A 14 -21.77 -24.16 -0.81
N VAL A 15 -20.87 -23.96 -1.76
CA VAL A 15 -19.50 -23.55 -1.46
C VAL A 15 -19.57 -22.09 -1.02
N LEU A 16 -19.50 -21.86 0.29
CA LEU A 16 -19.22 -20.54 0.84
C LEU A 16 -17.76 -20.23 0.53
N GLU A 17 -17.53 -19.52 -0.58
CA GLU A 17 -16.24 -18.87 -0.80
C GLU A 17 -16.06 -17.85 0.32
N ALA A 18 -15.23 -18.19 1.30
CA ALA A 18 -14.74 -17.24 2.28
C ALA A 18 -13.85 -16.24 1.53
N SER A 19 -14.43 -15.13 1.07
CA SER A 19 -13.69 -14.00 0.56
C SER A 19 -12.84 -13.45 1.70
N ALA A 20 -11.53 -13.66 1.64
CA ALA A 20 -10.62 -12.99 2.55
C ALA A 20 -10.83 -11.48 2.42
N THR A 21 -11.21 -10.82 3.51
CA THR A 21 -11.30 -9.36 3.54
C THR A 21 -9.94 -8.80 3.12
N PRO A 22 -9.86 -7.96 2.08
CA PRO A 22 -8.58 -7.46 1.60
C PRO A 22 -7.91 -6.67 2.72
N GLU A 23 -6.63 -6.97 2.97
CA GLU A 23 -5.84 -6.37 4.06
C GLU A 23 -5.60 -4.86 3.87
N TYR A 24 -5.96 -4.32 2.71
CA TYR A 24 -5.94 -2.90 2.38
C TYR A 24 -7.04 -2.59 1.34
N ALA A 25 -7.44 -1.32 1.27
CA ALA A 25 -8.33 -0.80 0.24
C ALA A 25 -7.55 0.07 -0.77
N ILE A 26 -8.11 0.23 -1.97
CA ILE A 26 -7.67 1.23 -2.96
C ILE A 26 -8.83 2.20 -3.18
N GLY A 27 -8.57 3.50 -3.08
CA GLY A 27 -9.62 4.51 -3.25
C GLY A 27 -9.12 5.93 -3.13
N GLU A 28 -9.98 6.90 -3.44
CA GLU A 28 -9.64 8.32 -3.39
C GLU A 28 -9.35 8.82 -1.96
N PRO A 29 -8.54 9.88 -1.79
CA PRO A 29 -8.35 10.53 -0.50
C PRO A 29 -9.66 11.04 0.09
N ALA A 30 -9.83 10.88 1.40
CA ALA A 30 -10.96 11.46 2.12
C ALA A 30 -11.00 13.00 2.03
N ALA A 31 -12.21 13.57 2.07
CA ALA A 31 -12.43 15.01 1.84
C ALA A 31 -11.75 15.96 2.84
N TRP A 32 -11.34 15.48 4.02
CA TRP A 32 -10.64 16.29 5.01
C TRP A 32 -9.17 16.55 4.66
N ILE A 33 -8.63 15.84 3.67
CA ILE A 33 -7.22 15.92 3.28
C ILE A 33 -6.99 17.17 2.45
N GLN A 34 -6.08 18.02 2.90
CA GLN A 34 -5.68 19.23 2.18
C GLN A 34 -4.62 18.91 1.12
N PRO A 35 -4.70 19.46 -0.10
CA PRO A 35 -3.67 19.26 -1.12
C PRO A 35 -2.31 19.78 -0.67
N GLY A 36 -1.27 18.95 -0.78
CA GLY A 36 0.11 19.38 -0.49
C GLY A 36 0.69 20.23 -1.63
N LYS A 37 1.57 21.19 -1.28
CA LYS A 37 2.26 22.05 -2.24
C LYS A 37 3.71 21.59 -2.43
N THR A 38 4.10 21.31 -3.67
CA THR A 38 5.48 20.93 -3.99
C THR A 38 6.44 22.11 -3.93
N SER A 39 7.66 21.88 -3.44
CA SER A 39 8.77 22.83 -3.54
C SER A 39 9.25 22.98 -5.00
N LYS A 40 9.94 24.09 -5.26
CA LYS A 40 10.67 24.26 -6.53
C LYS A 40 11.98 23.49 -6.46
N GLU A 41 12.35 22.85 -7.57
CA GLU A 41 13.65 22.19 -7.69
C GLU A 41 14.78 23.23 -7.64
N PRO A 42 15.81 23.05 -6.79
CA PRO A 42 16.99 23.91 -6.80
C PRO A 42 17.86 23.62 -8.02
N LYS A 43 18.71 24.58 -8.42
CA LYS A 43 19.66 24.42 -9.55
C LYS A 43 20.61 23.24 -9.34
N ASP A 44 21.09 23.05 -8.11
CA ASP A 44 21.97 21.95 -7.73
C ASP A 44 21.24 21.01 -6.76
N ILE A 45 20.49 20.06 -7.31
CA ILE A 45 19.70 19.08 -6.55
C ILE A 45 20.57 18.09 -5.76
N SER A 46 21.83 17.90 -6.18
CA SER A 46 22.74 16.91 -5.58
C SER A 46 23.06 17.23 -4.12
N LYS A 47 23.24 18.52 -3.80
CA LYS A 47 23.47 19.04 -2.45
C LYS A 47 22.32 18.76 -1.48
N TYR A 48 21.12 18.57 -1.99
CA TYR A 48 19.90 18.32 -1.21
C TYR A 48 19.43 16.86 -1.28
N SER A 49 20.29 15.96 -1.77
CA SER A 49 19.96 14.54 -1.97
C SER A 49 20.97 13.57 -1.34
N PRO A 50 21.32 13.71 -0.04
CA PRO A 50 22.34 12.86 0.59
C PRO A 50 22.00 11.35 0.56
N TYR A 51 20.71 11.03 0.50
CA TYR A 51 20.19 9.65 0.41
C TYR A 51 19.81 9.24 -1.02
N GLY A 52 20.33 9.94 -2.03
CA GLY A 52 20.06 9.66 -3.44
C GLY A 52 18.64 10.02 -3.90
N ALA A 53 17.93 10.82 -3.11
CA ALA A 53 16.64 11.38 -3.50
C ALA A 53 16.46 12.80 -2.96
N TYR A 54 15.81 13.62 -3.77
CA TYR A 54 15.30 14.94 -3.41
C TYR A 54 13.79 14.84 -3.19
N TYR A 55 13.29 15.46 -2.13
CA TYR A 55 11.88 15.43 -1.77
C TYR A 55 11.23 16.77 -2.16
N TYR A 56 10.29 16.73 -3.10
CA TYR A 56 9.47 17.91 -3.44
C TYR A 56 8.37 18.16 -2.43
N LEU A 57 7.85 17.08 -1.84
CA LEU A 57 6.77 17.14 -0.87
C LEU A 57 6.89 15.96 0.09
N VAL A 58 6.81 16.26 1.38
CA VAL A 58 6.47 15.32 2.43
C VAL A 58 5.32 15.96 3.20
N ASN A 59 4.11 15.46 2.97
CA ASN A 59 2.90 15.97 3.58
C ASN A 59 2.36 14.89 4.53
N ARG A 60 2.13 15.27 5.78
CA ARG A 60 1.50 14.41 6.78
C ARG A 60 0.38 15.19 7.44
N GLN A 61 -0.80 14.59 7.48
CA GLN A 61 -1.98 15.17 8.10
C GLN A 61 -2.60 14.16 9.05
N ILE A 62 -3.07 14.65 10.20
CA ILE A 62 -3.73 13.84 11.21
C ILE A 62 -5.10 14.45 11.49
N LYS A 63 -6.12 13.61 11.53
CA LYS A 63 -7.45 13.97 12.02
C LYS A 63 -7.78 13.07 13.20
N LYS A 64 -8.16 13.67 14.32
CA LYS A 64 -8.66 12.94 15.49
C LYS A 64 -10.17 13.12 15.58
N GLU A 65 -10.88 12.00 15.76
CA GLU A 65 -12.30 11.95 16.09
C GLU A 65 -12.47 11.29 17.47
N ALA A 66 -13.70 11.15 17.95
CA ALA A 66 -13.97 10.58 19.27
C ALA A 66 -13.44 9.14 19.40
N ASP A 67 -13.67 8.32 18.37
CA ASP A 67 -13.41 6.88 18.40
C ASP A 67 -12.28 6.44 17.44
N ALA A 68 -11.67 7.37 16.71
CA ALA A 68 -10.69 7.05 15.66
C ALA A 68 -9.64 8.14 15.45
N VAL A 69 -8.47 7.71 14.97
CA VAL A 69 -7.40 8.59 14.48
C VAL A 69 -7.11 8.24 13.02
N TYR A 70 -7.12 9.25 12.16
CA TYR A 70 -6.80 9.09 10.74
C TYR A 70 -5.46 9.76 10.46
N SER A 71 -4.59 9.06 9.73
CA SER A 71 -3.29 9.56 9.29
C SER A 71 -3.20 9.50 7.77
N TYR A 72 -2.86 10.62 7.15
CA TYR A 72 -2.60 10.72 5.72
C TYR A 72 -1.13 11.06 5.49
N ILE A 73 -0.50 10.35 4.55
CA ILE A 73 0.89 10.58 4.15
C ILE A 73 0.97 10.68 2.62
N GLN A 74 1.60 11.74 2.13
CA GLN A 74 1.89 11.94 0.73
C GLN A 74 3.36 12.34 0.54
N VAL A 75 4.05 11.60 -0.31
CA VAL A 75 5.47 11.83 -0.61
C VAL A 75 5.67 11.97 -2.12
N ILE A 76 6.27 13.08 -2.54
CA ILE A 76 6.68 13.30 -3.93
C ILE A 76 8.20 13.52 -3.91
N LYS A 77 8.94 12.64 -4.59
CA LYS A 77 10.40 12.64 -4.59
C LYS A 77 10.98 12.31 -5.96
N LYS A 78 12.17 12.84 -6.24
CA LYS A 78 13.01 12.52 -7.40
C LYS A 78 14.23 11.75 -6.94
N VAL A 79 14.45 10.59 -7.53
CA VAL A 79 15.68 9.84 -7.37
C VAL A 79 16.78 10.52 -8.18
N THR A 80 17.94 10.79 -7.56
CA THR A 80 18.99 11.65 -8.15
C THR A 80 20.28 10.91 -8.48
N ASN A 81 20.49 9.69 -7.99
CA ASN A 81 21.67 8.88 -8.30
C ASN A 81 21.37 7.37 -8.20
N GLN A 82 22.35 6.55 -8.59
CA GLN A 82 22.24 5.09 -8.60
C GLN A 82 21.96 4.49 -7.21
N LYS A 83 22.56 5.04 -6.16
CA LYS A 83 22.30 4.63 -4.77
C LYS A 83 20.83 4.82 -4.41
N GLY A 84 20.26 5.97 -4.80
CA GLY A 84 18.85 6.27 -4.63
C GLY A 84 17.93 5.35 -5.43
N VAL A 85 18.35 4.89 -6.62
CA VAL A 85 17.57 3.90 -7.40
C VAL A 85 17.37 2.64 -6.59
N THR A 86 18.40 2.16 -5.89
CA THR A 86 18.30 0.97 -5.04
C THR A 86 17.49 1.26 -3.78
N GLN A 87 17.78 2.35 -3.06
CA GLN A 87 17.15 2.64 -1.77
C GLN A 87 15.68 3.05 -1.88
N GLN A 88 15.27 3.64 -3.00
CA GLN A 88 13.92 4.14 -3.21
C GLN A 88 13.09 3.22 -4.13
N ALA A 89 13.59 2.00 -4.39
CA ALA A 89 12.94 1.01 -5.26
C ALA A 89 11.68 0.39 -4.65
N SER A 90 11.44 0.57 -3.36
CA SER A 90 10.29 -0.02 -2.67
C SER A 90 9.56 1.04 -1.86
N VAL A 91 8.26 0.84 -1.70
CA VAL A 91 7.41 1.55 -0.74
C VAL A 91 6.95 0.52 0.28
N GLU A 92 7.25 0.77 1.55
CA GLU A 92 6.90 -0.10 2.66
C GLU A 92 5.97 0.66 3.59
N ILE A 93 4.85 0.02 3.96
CA ILE A 93 3.85 0.55 4.88
C ILE A 93 3.63 -0.54 5.93
N SER A 94 4.07 -0.28 7.15
CA SER A 94 3.80 -1.16 8.29
C SER A 94 2.51 -0.74 8.97
N PHE A 95 1.70 -1.72 9.35
CA PHE A 95 0.44 -1.49 10.06
C PHE A 95 0.05 -2.71 10.91
N ASP A 96 -0.73 -2.48 11.96
CA ASP A 96 -1.34 -3.56 12.73
C ASP A 96 -2.69 -3.94 12.09
N PRO A 97 -2.84 -5.12 11.47
CA PRO A 97 -4.08 -5.52 10.83
C PRO A 97 -5.26 -5.71 11.79
N LEU A 98 -5.02 -5.77 13.12
CA LEU A 98 -6.08 -5.91 14.12
C LEU A 98 -6.69 -4.56 14.52
N SER A 99 -5.94 -3.47 14.39
CA SER A 99 -6.35 -2.15 14.89
C SER A 99 -6.31 -1.04 13.82
N GLU A 100 -5.61 -1.26 12.71
CA GLU A 100 -5.41 -0.29 11.64
C GLU A 100 -5.98 -0.78 10.31
N SER A 101 -6.47 0.17 9.52
CA SER A 101 -6.93 -0.07 8.15
C SER A 101 -6.18 0.85 7.19
N ILE A 102 -5.67 0.29 6.10
CA ILE A 102 -4.89 1.02 5.10
C ILE A 102 -5.72 1.26 3.84
N THR A 103 -5.75 2.50 3.36
CA THR A 103 -6.24 2.85 2.03
C THR A 103 -5.12 3.44 1.19
N LEU A 104 -4.84 2.83 0.05
CA LEU A 104 -3.84 3.32 -0.91
C LEU A 104 -4.52 4.22 -1.94
N HIS A 105 -4.07 5.47 -2.01
CA HIS A 105 -4.68 6.47 -2.88
C HIS A 105 -4.01 6.56 -4.26
N THR A 106 -2.68 6.62 -4.30
CA THR A 106 -1.93 6.80 -5.55
C THR A 106 -0.52 6.32 -5.39
N ILE A 107 -0.03 5.53 -6.37
CA ILE A 107 1.39 5.18 -6.50
C ILE A 107 1.76 5.30 -7.97
N LYS A 108 2.57 6.31 -8.30
CA LYS A 108 2.96 6.64 -9.68
C LYS A 108 4.48 6.78 -9.77
N VAL A 109 5.04 6.27 -10.86
CA VAL A 109 6.45 6.49 -11.23
C VAL A 109 6.48 7.31 -12.51
N ILE A 110 7.22 8.42 -12.48
CA ILE A 110 7.38 9.31 -13.64
C ILE A 110 8.78 9.13 -14.22
N ARG A 111 8.86 8.88 -15.53
CA ARG A 111 10.10 8.72 -16.30
C ARG A 111 10.00 9.51 -17.60
N GLY A 112 10.69 10.64 -17.66
CA GLY A 112 10.55 11.59 -18.77
C GLY A 112 9.10 12.04 -18.91
N LYS A 113 8.46 11.70 -20.04
CA LYS A 113 7.04 12.01 -20.31
C LYS A 113 6.08 10.89 -19.92
N GLN A 114 6.58 9.71 -19.53
CA GLN A 114 5.75 8.56 -19.19
C GLN A 114 5.38 8.58 -17.71
N VAL A 115 4.08 8.42 -17.44
CA VAL A 115 3.54 8.20 -16.10
C VAL A 115 3.10 6.75 -16.00
N ILE A 116 3.74 6.00 -15.10
CA ILE A 116 3.48 4.58 -14.87
C ILE A 116 2.67 4.47 -13.58
N ASN A 117 1.41 4.01 -13.69
CA ASN A 117 0.62 3.68 -12.53
C ASN A 117 1.10 2.35 -11.92
N GLN A 118 1.52 2.38 -10.67
CA GLN A 118 1.95 1.21 -9.89
C GLN A 118 0.92 0.80 -8.83
N LEU A 119 -0.18 1.54 -8.71
CA LEU A 119 -1.31 1.18 -7.86
C LEU A 119 -2.19 0.14 -8.58
N SER A 120 -1.73 -1.11 -8.56
CA SER A 120 -2.51 -2.26 -9.02
C SER A 120 -2.32 -3.41 -8.03
N SER A 121 -3.42 -4.12 -7.74
CA SER A 121 -3.46 -5.12 -6.65
C SER A 121 -2.49 -6.28 -6.86
N ASP A 122 -2.15 -6.60 -8.11
CA ASP A 122 -1.16 -7.62 -8.51
C ASP A 122 0.29 -7.26 -8.13
N LYS A 123 0.57 -5.98 -7.88
CA LYS A 123 1.92 -5.50 -7.56
C LYS A 123 2.17 -5.34 -6.06
N ILE A 124 1.10 -5.19 -5.28
CA ILE A 124 1.17 -4.96 -3.84
C ILE A 124 1.21 -6.31 -3.14
N LYS A 125 2.30 -6.58 -2.41
CA LYS A 125 2.42 -7.78 -1.59
C LYS A 125 2.28 -7.38 -0.13
N VAL A 126 1.33 -7.96 0.57
CA VAL A 126 1.30 -7.85 2.03
C VAL A 126 2.06 -9.05 2.58
N LEU A 127 3.08 -8.76 3.39
CA LEU A 127 3.93 -9.75 4.01
C LEU A 127 3.70 -9.69 5.51
N GLN A 128 3.43 -10.84 6.11
CA GLN A 128 3.50 -10.97 7.56
C GLN A 128 4.97 -11.09 7.94
N ARG A 129 5.53 -10.04 8.54
CA ARG A 129 6.90 -10.08 9.07
C ARG A 129 6.77 -10.52 10.52
N GLU A 130 7.12 -11.78 10.81
CA GLU A 130 7.28 -12.24 12.19
C GLU A 130 8.50 -11.53 12.79
N GLN A 131 8.26 -10.37 13.40
CA GLN A 131 9.28 -9.66 14.14
C GLN A 131 9.37 -10.35 15.51
N GLU A 132 10.36 -11.24 15.64
CA GLU A 132 10.84 -11.91 16.87
C GLU A 132 10.24 -13.28 17.24
N LEU A 133 10.68 -14.33 16.52
CA LEU A 133 10.65 -15.71 17.04
C LEU A 133 11.58 -15.90 18.26
N GLU A 134 12.56 -15.01 18.49
CA GLU A 134 13.51 -15.11 19.60
C GLU A 134 13.00 -14.52 20.93
N SER A 135 11.93 -13.72 20.93
CA SER A 135 11.44 -13.02 22.14
C SER A 135 10.17 -13.63 22.77
N ASN A 136 9.62 -14.73 22.26
CA ASN A 136 8.37 -15.34 22.74
C ASN A 136 7.14 -14.40 22.78
N ILE A 137 7.20 -13.24 22.10
CA ILE A 137 6.10 -12.26 22.03
C ILE A 137 5.64 -12.17 20.57
N TYR A 138 4.52 -12.82 20.26
CA TYR A 138 3.83 -12.66 18.98
C TYR A 138 3.17 -11.28 18.94
N ASN A 139 3.71 -10.35 18.14
CA ASN A 139 3.18 -8.98 18.08
C ASN A 139 2.19 -8.73 16.92
N GLY A 140 1.90 -9.70 16.05
CA GLY A 140 0.78 -9.65 15.08
C GLY A 140 0.87 -8.59 13.97
N TYR A 141 1.92 -7.75 13.94
CA TYR A 141 2.10 -6.70 12.95
C TYR A 141 2.29 -7.25 11.53
N LYS A 142 1.76 -6.54 10.53
CA LYS A 142 1.98 -6.83 9.12
C LYS A 142 2.71 -5.67 8.44
N SER A 143 3.44 -5.97 7.38
CA SER A 143 4.07 -4.96 6.52
C SER A 143 3.60 -5.16 5.09
N GLY A 144 2.92 -4.15 4.55
CA GLY A 144 2.69 -4.02 3.12
C GLY A 144 3.99 -3.60 2.43
N LEU A 145 4.50 -4.44 1.52
CA LEU A 145 5.66 -4.14 0.69
C LEU A 145 5.27 -4.06 -0.77
N LEU A 146 5.48 -2.89 -1.37
CA LEU A 146 5.36 -2.69 -2.81
C LEU A 146 6.75 -2.47 -3.40
N HIS A 147 7.15 -3.36 -4.29
CA HIS A 147 8.32 -3.14 -5.13
C HIS A 147 7.93 -2.32 -6.37
N LEU A 148 8.61 -1.21 -6.59
CA LEU A 148 8.43 -0.39 -7.78
C LEU A 148 9.17 -1.07 -8.94
N LYS A 149 8.42 -1.46 -9.98
CA LYS A 149 8.98 -2.16 -11.14
C LYS A 149 10.03 -1.29 -11.84
N ARG A 150 11.19 -1.88 -12.13
CA ARG A 150 12.14 -1.37 -13.15
C ARG A 150 11.54 -1.68 -14.52
N VAL A 151 11.26 -0.65 -15.32
CA VAL A 151 10.99 -0.78 -16.75
C VAL A 151 12.21 -0.24 -17.46
#